data_AF-A0A7X7X7V3-F1
#
_entry.id   AF-A0A7X7X7V3-F1
#
_cell.length_a   1.000
_cell.length_b   1.000
_cell.length_c   1.000
_cell.angle_alpha   90.00
_cell.angle_beta   90.00
_cell.angle_gamma   90.00
#
_symmetry.space_group_name_H-M   'P 1'
#
loop_
_entity.id
_entity.type
_entity.pdbx_description
1 polymer ?
#
loop_
_entity_poly.entity_id
_entity_poly.type
_entity_poly.pdbx_seq_one_letter_code
_entity_poly.pdbx_strand_id
1 'polypeptide(L)'
;MKNLLFLLIFCLLFSTACEKTDKDVFFRLGSGQEFTFSDIELYDTSTNILYFKKEQDYLEKMYENSFAFMNNGEIIYQGSFHPGYSSSMPIGPFIWSPPAYGTYALKIENWRNPNNSDVRKDPTLINILNQNNL
;
A
#
# COMPACT_ATOMS: atom_id res chain seq x y z
N MET A 1 -40.61 16.98 -20.02
CA MET A 1 -39.95 17.63 -18.87
C MET A 1 -39.83 16.73 -17.63
N LYS A 2 -40.83 15.89 -17.28
CA LYS A 2 -40.74 14.94 -16.14
C LYS A 2 -39.57 13.94 -16.24
N ASN A 3 -39.27 13.43 -17.44
CA ASN A 3 -38.25 12.39 -17.61
C ASN A 3 -36.80 12.89 -17.43
N LEU A 4 -36.55 14.20 -17.58
CA LEU A 4 -35.23 14.78 -17.34
C LEU A 4 -34.94 14.93 -15.84
N LEU A 5 -35.99 15.21 -15.05
CA LEU A 5 -35.90 15.37 -13.60
C LEU A 5 -35.56 14.03 -12.91
N PHE A 6 -36.14 12.93 -13.40
CA PHE A 6 -35.84 11.59 -12.89
C PHE A 6 -34.41 11.14 -13.21
N LEU A 7 -33.85 11.54 -14.36
CA LEU A 7 -32.47 11.20 -14.73
C LEU A 7 -31.45 11.94 -13.86
N LEU A 8 -31.73 13.21 -13.53
CA LEU A 8 -30.88 14.04 -12.65
C LEU A 8 -30.87 13.53 -11.21
N ILE A 9 -32.03 13.08 -10.70
CA ILE A 9 -32.13 12.47 -9.36
C ILE A 9 -31.39 11.13 -9.33
N PHE A 10 -31.45 10.33 -10.40
CA PHE A 10 -30.71 9.07 -10.48
C PHE A 10 -29.19 9.30 -10.52
N CYS A 11 -28.71 10.28 -11.29
CA CYS A 11 -27.27 10.64 -11.32
C CYS A 11 -26.75 11.16 -9.96
N LEU A 12 -27.56 11.90 -9.21
CA LEU A 12 -27.18 12.39 -7.87
C LEU A 12 -27.08 11.27 -6.82
N LEU A 13 -27.89 10.21 -6.96
CA LEU A 13 -27.88 9.07 -6.03
C LEU A 13 -26.69 8.12 -6.22
N PHE A 14 -26.03 8.13 -7.39
CA PHE A 14 -24.78 7.38 -7.61
C PHE A 14 -23.52 8.18 -7.26
N SER A 15 -23.59 9.52 -7.20
CA SER A 15 -22.44 10.34 -6.76
C SER A 15 -22.22 10.33 -5.25
N THR A 16 -23.16 9.80 -4.46
CA THR A 16 -22.97 9.53 -3.02
C THR A 16 -22.59 8.07 -2.76
N ALA A 17 -21.98 7.38 -3.73
CA ALA A 17 -21.08 6.27 -3.41
C ALA A 17 -19.94 6.87 -2.58
N CYS A 18 -20.25 7.06 -1.30
CA CYS A 18 -19.37 7.44 -0.24
C CYS A 18 -18.27 6.40 -0.30
N GLU A 19 -17.15 6.74 -0.92
CA GLU A 19 -15.90 6.02 -0.71
C GLU A 19 -15.74 6.01 0.80
N LYS A 20 -16.01 4.86 1.39
CA LYS A 20 -15.80 4.65 2.81
C LYS A 20 -14.28 4.62 2.92
N THR A 21 -13.70 5.80 3.08
CA THR A 21 -12.28 5.99 3.32
C THR A 21 -12.00 5.25 4.62
N ASP A 22 -11.55 4.00 4.50
CA ASP A 22 -11.43 3.11 5.64
C ASP A 22 -10.21 3.59 6.43
N LYS A 23 -10.48 4.36 7.48
CA LYS A 23 -9.48 5.19 8.16
C LYS A 23 -8.39 4.37 8.84
N ASP A 24 -8.67 3.09 9.06
CA ASP A 24 -7.83 2.18 9.85
C ASP A 24 -6.88 1.35 8.99
N VAL A 25 -6.94 1.49 7.66
CA VAL A 25 -6.01 0.81 6.74
C VAL A 25 -4.64 1.48 6.82
N PHE A 26 -3.62 0.68 7.10
CA PHE A 26 -2.22 1.09 7.18
C PHE A 26 -1.42 0.68 5.94
N PHE A 27 -1.66 -0.53 5.44
CA PHE A 27 -0.98 -1.05 4.26
C PHE A 27 -2.00 -1.68 3.32
N ARG A 28 -1.85 -1.44 2.02
CA ARG A 28 -2.77 -1.94 0.99
C ARG A 28 -2.01 -2.47 -0.20
N LEU A 29 -2.50 -3.56 -0.76
CA LEU A 29 -2.04 -4.12 -2.04
C LEU A 29 -2.98 -3.66 -3.16
N GLY A 30 -2.45 -3.45 -4.36
CA GLY A 30 -3.22 -3.03 -5.54
C GLY A 30 -4.29 -4.03 -5.96
N SER A 31 -4.17 -5.29 -5.52
CA SER A 31 -5.17 -6.36 -5.63
C SER A 31 -6.35 -6.23 -4.65
N GLY A 32 -6.35 -5.20 -3.79
CA GLY A 32 -7.45 -4.87 -2.88
C GLY A 32 -7.35 -5.48 -1.48
N GLN A 33 -6.27 -6.21 -1.17
CA GLN A 33 -6.03 -6.64 0.22
C GLN A 33 -5.56 -5.46 1.06
N GLU A 34 -6.17 -5.31 2.22
CA GLU A 34 -5.93 -4.21 3.14
C GLU A 34 -5.53 -4.77 4.51
N PHE A 35 -4.61 -4.06 5.16
CA PHE A 35 -4.03 -4.43 6.43
C PHE A 35 -4.09 -3.25 7.38
N THR A 36 -4.54 -3.52 8.59
CA THR A 36 -4.55 -2.56 9.70
C THR A 36 -3.27 -2.70 10.52
N PHE A 37 -3.02 -1.78 11.44
CA PHE A 37 -1.95 -1.92 12.43
C PHE A 37 -2.04 -3.22 13.25
N SER A 38 -3.25 -3.77 13.44
CA SER A 38 -3.43 -5.00 14.20
C SER A 38 -2.89 -6.25 13.47
N ASP A 39 -2.75 -6.18 12.15
CA ASP A 39 -2.24 -7.26 11.29
C ASP A 39 -0.70 -7.23 11.15
N ILE A 40 -0.08 -6.11 11.54
CA ILE A 40 1.36 -5.88 11.44
C ILE A 40 2.04 -6.22 12.77
N GLU A 41 3.09 -7.01 12.70
CA GLU A 41 3.93 -7.35 13.86
C GLU A 41 4.98 -6.25 14.11
N LEU A 42 5.64 -5.79 13.05
CA LEU A 42 6.76 -4.86 13.12
C LEU A 42 6.97 -4.15 11.78
N TYR A 43 7.42 -2.90 11.81
CA TYR A 43 8.09 -2.28 10.67
C TYR A 43 9.53 -1.90 11.05
N ASP A 44 10.51 -2.66 10.57
CA ASP A 44 11.92 -2.34 10.83
C ASP A 44 12.36 -1.20 9.92
N THR A 45 12.35 0.02 10.44
CA THR A 45 12.79 1.23 9.70
C THR A 45 14.26 1.22 9.28
N SER A 46 15.11 0.40 9.94
CA SER A 46 16.53 0.30 9.59
C SER A 46 16.76 -0.52 8.32
N THR A 47 15.94 -1.55 8.11
CA THR A 47 16.01 -2.46 6.95
C THR A 47 14.89 -2.25 5.93
N ASN A 48 13.86 -1.46 6.28
CA ASN A 48 12.62 -1.24 5.55
C ASN A 48 11.86 -2.54 5.27
N ILE A 49 11.72 -3.38 6.30
CA ILE A 49 10.97 -4.64 6.23
C ILE A 49 9.68 -4.51 7.04
N LEU A 50 8.54 -4.78 6.38
CA LEU A 50 7.24 -4.91 7.00
C LEU A 50 6.98 -6.38 7.34
N TYR A 51 6.71 -6.69 8.60
CA TYR A 51 6.40 -8.02 9.10
C TYR A 51 4.91 -8.15 9.44
N PHE A 52 4.26 -9.19 8.93
CA PHE A 52 2.88 -9.53 9.25
C PHE A 52 2.83 -10.51 10.43
N LYS A 53 1.77 -10.43 11.24
CA LYS A 53 1.53 -11.39 12.33
C LYS A 53 1.20 -12.80 11.84
N LYS A 54 0.74 -12.91 10.58
CA LYS A 54 0.35 -14.16 9.92
C LYS A 54 0.92 -14.20 8.53
N GLU A 55 1.24 -15.40 8.07
CA GLU A 55 1.62 -15.66 6.67
C GLU A 55 0.50 -15.24 5.72
N GLN A 56 0.91 -14.67 4.58
CA GLN A 56 0.03 -14.18 3.51
C GLN A 56 0.33 -14.97 2.23
N ASP A 57 -0.12 -16.22 2.17
CA ASP A 57 0.24 -17.20 1.13
C ASP A 57 0.06 -16.70 -0.31
N TYR A 58 -0.88 -15.79 -0.53
CA TYR A 58 -1.12 -15.19 -1.84
C TYR A 58 0.04 -14.31 -2.34
N LEU A 59 0.93 -13.84 -1.46
CA LEU A 59 2.07 -13.01 -1.85
C LEU A 59 3.06 -13.74 -2.76
N GLU A 60 3.16 -15.08 -2.67
CA GLU A 60 4.01 -15.89 -3.58
C GLU A 60 3.60 -15.77 -5.05
N LYS A 61 2.34 -15.40 -5.30
CA LYS A 61 1.75 -15.35 -6.64
C LYS A 61 1.60 -13.91 -7.15
N MET A 62 2.08 -12.92 -6.40
CA MET A 62 1.96 -11.50 -6.76
C MET A 62 3.13 -11.00 -7.58
N TYR A 63 3.17 -11.32 -8.87
CA TYR A 63 4.27 -10.92 -9.77
C TYR A 63 4.27 -9.43 -10.12
N GLU A 64 3.16 -8.92 -10.64
CA GLU A 64 2.97 -7.51 -11.00
C GLU A 64 1.78 -6.95 -10.24
N ASN A 65 2.06 -6.08 -9.26
CA ASN A 65 1.05 -5.48 -8.41
C ASN A 65 1.58 -4.14 -7.88
N SER A 66 0.77 -3.39 -7.15
CA SER A 66 1.18 -2.21 -6.41
C SER A 66 1.00 -2.40 -4.91
N PHE A 67 1.60 -1.52 -4.13
CA PHE A 67 1.29 -1.39 -2.72
C PHE A 67 1.23 0.09 -2.33
N ALA A 68 0.58 0.39 -1.21
CA ALA A 68 0.55 1.71 -0.62
C ALA A 68 0.58 1.63 0.90
N PHE A 69 1.33 2.55 1.52
CA PHE A 69 1.16 2.91 2.93
C PHE A 69 0.11 4.00 3.03
N MET A 70 -0.79 3.85 3.99
CA MET A 70 -2.01 4.62 4.13
C MET A 70 -2.08 5.24 5.53
N ASN A 71 -2.72 6.40 5.66
CA ASN A 71 -3.06 7.02 6.94
C ASN A 71 -4.39 7.76 6.81
N ASN A 72 -5.39 7.37 7.60
CA ASN A 72 -6.75 7.92 7.50
C ASN A 72 -7.31 7.87 6.06
N GLY A 73 -6.94 6.81 5.33
CA GLY A 73 -7.26 6.54 3.93
C GLY A 73 -6.64 7.49 2.89
N GLU A 74 -5.69 8.33 3.29
CA GLU A 74 -4.78 9.01 2.36
C GLU A 74 -3.52 8.17 2.12
N ILE A 75 -2.98 8.19 0.90
CA ILE A 75 -1.71 7.52 0.57
C ILE A 75 -0.56 8.35 1.11
N ILE A 76 0.26 7.77 1.99
CA ILE A 76 1.55 8.36 2.38
C ILE A 76 2.54 8.20 1.23
N TYR A 77 2.74 6.95 0.79
CA TYR A 77 3.48 6.65 -0.43
C TYR A 77 3.03 5.30 -1.00
N GLN A 78 3.36 5.08 -2.28
CA GLN A 78 3.07 3.85 -2.99
C GLN A 78 4.29 3.33 -3.74
N GLY A 79 4.24 2.06 -4.10
CA GLY A 79 5.28 1.39 -4.86
C GLY A 79 4.71 0.23 -5.68
N SER A 80 5.61 -0.58 -6.24
CA SER A 80 5.26 -1.70 -7.11
C SER A 80 5.88 -3.02 -6.65
N PHE A 81 5.24 -4.13 -6.97
CA PHE A 81 5.87 -5.43 -6.99
C PHE A 81 6.65 -5.56 -8.30
N HIS A 82 7.91 -5.96 -8.20
CA HIS A 82 8.79 -6.08 -9.34
C HIS A 82 9.27 -7.53 -9.48
N PRO A 83 8.92 -8.23 -10.58
CA PRO A 83 9.34 -9.60 -10.77
C PRO A 83 10.86 -9.72 -10.88
N GLY A 84 11.46 -10.68 -10.17
CA GLY A 84 12.91 -10.91 -10.23
C GLY A 84 13.44 -11.29 -11.62
N TYR A 85 12.56 -11.76 -12.53
CA TYR A 85 12.90 -12.06 -13.92
C TYR A 85 12.83 -10.84 -14.85
N SER A 86 12.31 -9.70 -14.38
CA SER A 86 12.20 -8.49 -15.18
C SER A 86 13.58 -7.89 -15.44
N SER A 87 13.83 -7.47 -16.68
CA SER A 87 15.02 -6.70 -17.06
C SER A 87 14.83 -5.18 -16.98
N SER A 88 13.61 -4.73 -16.67
CA SER A 88 13.33 -3.30 -16.48
C SER A 88 13.74 -2.88 -15.07
N MET A 89 14.15 -1.62 -14.91
CA MET A 89 14.47 -1.09 -13.57
C MET A 89 13.19 -0.51 -12.94
N PRO A 90 12.82 -0.90 -11.71
CA PRO A 90 11.69 -0.30 -11.03
C PRO A 90 11.93 1.19 -10.77
N ILE A 91 10.87 1.99 -10.93
CA ILE A 91 10.89 3.42 -10.61
C ILE A 91 10.25 3.62 -9.23
N GLY A 92 11.04 4.13 -8.28
CA GLY A 92 10.58 4.39 -6.91
C GLY A 92 10.65 3.16 -6.00
N PRO A 93 9.88 3.16 -4.89
CA PRO A 93 9.83 2.04 -3.97
C PRO A 93 9.26 0.79 -4.62
N PHE A 94 9.85 -0.36 -4.31
CA PHE A 94 9.41 -1.62 -4.87
C PHE A 94 9.65 -2.79 -3.91
N ILE A 95 8.94 -3.87 -4.15
CA ILE A 95 9.07 -5.15 -3.46
C ILE A 95 9.44 -6.19 -4.53
N TRP A 96 10.50 -6.96 -4.30
CA TRP A 96 10.83 -8.07 -5.18
C TRP A 96 9.72 -9.12 -5.15
N SER A 97 9.34 -9.63 -6.32
CA SER A 97 8.39 -10.71 -6.46
C SER A 97 9.01 -11.98 -7.07
N PRO A 98 8.79 -13.16 -6.45
CA PRO A 98 8.12 -13.35 -5.15
C PRO A 98 8.95 -12.74 -3.99
N PRO A 99 8.32 -12.45 -2.83
CA PRO A 99 9.04 -11.86 -1.69
C PRO A 99 10.20 -12.73 -1.20
N ALA A 100 11.36 -12.10 -0.98
CA ALA A 100 12.58 -12.80 -0.60
C ALA A 100 12.58 -13.39 0.83
N TYR A 101 11.67 -12.94 1.70
CA TYR A 101 11.60 -13.30 3.11
C TYR A 101 10.39 -14.19 3.43
N GLY A 102 9.83 -14.85 2.43
CA GLY A 102 8.60 -15.63 2.57
C GLY A 102 7.34 -14.76 2.60
N THR A 103 6.22 -15.36 2.99
CA THR A 103 4.89 -14.75 2.93
C THR A 103 4.52 -13.97 4.20
N TYR A 104 5.40 -13.92 5.20
CA TYR A 104 5.20 -13.17 6.43
C TYR A 104 5.95 -11.83 6.47
N ALA A 105 6.80 -11.53 5.48
CA ALA A 105 7.61 -10.31 5.46
C ALA A 105 7.82 -9.74 4.06
N LEU A 106 7.74 -8.40 3.96
CA LEU A 106 7.96 -7.66 2.73
C LEU A 106 9.09 -6.65 2.92
N LYS A 107 10.22 -6.89 2.24
CA LYS A 107 11.29 -5.88 2.15
C LYS A 107 10.94 -4.88 1.07
N ILE A 108 10.88 -3.60 1.46
CA ILE A 108 10.62 -2.50 0.55
C ILE A 108 11.95 -1.88 0.16
N GLU A 109 12.38 -2.14 -1.06
CA GLU A 109 13.55 -1.55 -1.67
C GLU A 109 13.19 -0.21 -2.33
N ASN A 110 14.20 0.60 -2.59
CA ASN A 110 14.05 1.84 -3.33
C ASN A 110 15.36 2.05 -4.09
N TRP A 111 15.27 2.04 -5.43
CA TRP A 111 16.46 2.29 -6.23
C TRP A 111 16.89 3.73 -5.97
N ARG A 112 18.07 3.91 -5.38
CA ARG A 112 18.53 5.21 -4.87
C ARG A 112 18.71 6.18 -6.03
N ASN A 113 17.74 7.05 -6.24
CA ASN A 113 17.93 8.27 -7.00
C ASN A 113 18.45 9.35 -6.03
N PRO A 114 19.71 9.78 -6.12
CA PRO A 114 20.28 10.76 -5.19
C PRO A 114 19.57 12.12 -5.21
N ASN A 115 18.75 12.39 -6.22
CA ASN A 115 18.01 13.64 -6.35
C ASN A 115 16.61 13.59 -5.69
N ASN A 116 16.16 12.41 -5.24
CA ASN A 116 14.84 12.24 -4.63
C ASN A 116 14.98 11.82 -3.17
N SER A 117 14.17 12.41 -2.31
CA SER A 117 14.03 11.97 -0.91
C SER A 117 13.54 10.53 -0.85
N ASP A 118 14.08 9.75 0.09
CA ASP A 118 13.63 8.37 0.30
C ASP A 118 12.28 8.38 1.02
N VAL A 119 11.20 8.14 0.27
CA VAL A 119 9.82 8.15 0.80
C VAL A 119 9.56 7.09 1.88
N ARG A 120 10.41 6.06 1.99
CA ARG A 120 10.36 5.09 3.08
C ARG A 120 10.76 5.70 4.43
N LYS A 121 11.34 6.90 4.42
CA LYS A 121 11.71 7.71 5.58
C LYS A 121 10.79 8.92 5.75
N ASP A 122 9.61 8.90 5.14
CA ASP A 122 8.64 9.98 5.27
C ASP A 122 8.32 10.23 6.76
N PRO A 123 8.41 11.48 7.26
CA PRO A 123 8.11 11.78 8.66
C PRO A 123 6.69 11.38 9.09
N THR A 124 5.73 11.42 8.17
CA THR A 124 4.35 10.97 8.40
C THR A 124 4.32 9.48 8.69
N LEU A 125 5.02 8.67 7.88
CA LEU A 125 5.15 7.23 8.10
C LEU A 125 5.78 6.94 9.47
N ILE A 126 6.92 7.58 9.76
CA ILE A 126 7.64 7.38 11.03
C ILE A 126 6.74 7.75 12.22
N ASN A 127 6.00 8.85 12.12
CA ASN A 127 5.12 9.29 13.19
C ASN A 127 3.98 8.28 13.43
N ILE A 128 3.34 7.76 12.38
CA ILE A 128 2.24 6.79 12.56
C ILE A 128 2.74 5.44 13.10
N LEU A 129 3.95 5.00 12.72
CA LEU A 129 4.57 3.81 13.27
C LEU A 129 4.78 3.96 14.78
N ASN A 130 5.41 5.06 15.20
CA ASN A 130 5.64 5.38 16.61
C ASN A 130 4.33 5.46 17.41
N GLN A 131 3.27 6.07 16.85
CA GLN A 131 1.97 6.18 17.51
C GLN A 131 1.28 4.83 17.73
N ASN A 132 1.59 3.83 16.90
CA ASN A 132 1.00 2.50 16.96
C ASN A 132 1.94 1.45 17.58
N ASN A 133 3.08 1.88 18.15
CA ASN A 133 4.12 1.02 18.72
C ASN A 133 4.70 0.00 17.72
N LEU A 134 4.89 0.44 16.46
CA LEU A 134 5.55 -0.33 15.40
C LEU A 134 6.93 0.22 15.06
#